data_AF-A0A5C3P2H7-F1
#
_entry.id   AF-A0A5C3P2H7-F1
#
_cell.length_a   1.000
_cell.length_b   1.000
_cell.length_c   1.000
_cell.angle_alpha   90.00
_cell.angle_beta   90.00
_cell.angle_gamma   90.00
#
_symmetry.space_group_name_H-M   'P 1'
#
loop_
_entity.id
_entity.type
_entity.pdbx_description
1 polymer ?
#
loop_
_entity_poly.entity_id
_entity_poly.type
_entity_poly.pdbx_seq_one_letter_code
_entity_poly.pdbx_strand_id
1 'polypeptide(L)'
;MTIHNDAENLKLRKHDKFWLDDGSIVLRAQDDLYKVHRSLLHRHSKTLASLQALNSESVGRDTVDGLEVVHIPDELGVRSGDFEALLEHLYHDAPLDVEADFARIAAVFRASSKQQLNFPTIHARARSRIEQLIPSNPEAFARAQHAEEALDLAVTYDVPSIRKALYYSVATHPHPSDVPEPQADGTVSHPELAPDISARCDVLLDQLIAHFTPILFTVATAGHMACTDVLAEKWMPLVIQTALDDNGLCRPLETLERIIAIDWEKEGLCAECVKDKREEWRGEQRDVWARMDEWLS
;
A
#
# COMPACT_ATOMS: atom_id res chain seq x y z
N MET A 1 47.59 -9.90 18.26
CA MET A 1 46.25 -10.39 17.89
C MET A 1 45.49 -9.18 17.40
N THR A 2 45.52 -9.00 16.08
CA THR A 2 45.17 -7.77 15.39
C THR A 2 43.66 -7.75 15.19
N ILE A 3 42.99 -6.78 15.80
CA ILE A 3 41.56 -6.53 15.59
C ILE A 3 41.43 -5.99 14.16
N HIS A 4 40.84 -6.78 13.27
CA HIS A 4 40.44 -6.32 11.94
C HIS A 4 39.32 -5.30 12.12
N ASN A 5 39.62 -4.04 11.79
CA ASN A 5 38.64 -2.98 11.68
C ASN A 5 38.25 -2.90 10.20
N ASP A 6 37.38 -3.81 9.77
CA ASP A 6 36.76 -3.75 8.44
C ASP A 6 35.66 -2.69 8.46
N ALA A 7 36.07 -1.43 8.50
CA ALA A 7 35.23 -0.33 8.07
C ALA A 7 35.29 -0.32 6.54
N GLU A 8 34.35 -1.00 5.89
CA GLU A 8 34.15 -0.86 4.45
C GLU A 8 34.04 0.63 4.11
N ASN A 9 34.94 1.08 3.26
CA ASN A 9 35.05 2.46 2.79
C ASN A 9 33.89 2.68 1.79
N LEU A 10 32.68 2.93 2.29
CA LEU A 10 31.52 3.29 1.46
C LEU A 10 31.86 4.54 0.66
N LYS A 11 32.12 4.32 -0.63
CA LYS A 11 32.57 5.36 -1.54
C LYS A 11 31.38 6.24 -1.90
N LEU A 12 31.33 7.45 -1.35
CA LEU A 12 30.32 8.45 -1.72
C LEU A 12 30.30 8.65 -3.24
N ARG A 13 29.10 8.69 -3.82
CA ARG A 13 28.89 8.78 -5.27
C ARG A 13 28.21 10.08 -5.62
N LYS A 14 28.70 10.78 -6.64
CA LYS A 14 28.00 11.91 -7.24
C LYS A 14 26.82 11.36 -8.05
N HIS A 15 25.62 11.89 -7.85
CA HIS A 15 24.44 11.42 -8.57
C HIS A 15 24.47 11.88 -10.03
N ASP A 16 24.32 10.95 -10.99
CA ASP A 16 24.51 11.26 -12.42
C ASP A 16 23.55 12.34 -12.95
N LYS A 17 22.27 12.27 -12.54
CA LYS A 17 21.23 13.24 -12.95
C LYS A 17 21.25 14.55 -12.16
N PHE A 18 21.43 14.47 -10.84
CA PHE A 18 21.33 15.61 -9.91
C PHE A 18 22.70 16.09 -9.46
N TRP A 19 23.61 16.27 -10.42
CA TRP A 19 24.87 16.97 -10.23
C TRP A 19 24.91 18.25 -11.09
N LEU A 20 24.14 19.25 -10.67
CA LEU A 20 23.89 20.44 -11.50
C LEU A 20 25.10 21.39 -11.49
N ASP A 21 25.48 21.90 -12.65
CA ASP A 21 26.62 22.81 -12.81
C ASP A 21 26.43 24.11 -12.01
N ASP A 22 25.21 24.66 -12.01
CA ASP A 22 24.77 25.85 -11.29
C ASP A 22 24.22 25.57 -9.87
N GLY A 23 24.31 24.31 -9.42
CA GLY A 23 23.87 23.92 -8.09
C GLY A 23 24.63 24.66 -6.99
N SER A 24 23.89 25.11 -5.97
CA SER A 24 24.37 26.02 -4.92
C SER A 24 24.50 25.35 -3.55
N ILE A 25 24.21 24.05 -3.44
CA ILE A 25 24.31 23.24 -2.23
C ILE A 25 24.56 21.78 -2.62
N VAL A 26 25.34 21.05 -1.82
CA VAL A 26 25.49 19.60 -1.94
C VAL A 26 24.75 18.95 -0.77
N LEU A 27 23.83 18.04 -1.06
CA LEU A 27 23.14 17.22 -0.06
C LEU A 27 23.65 15.79 -0.13
N ARG A 28 23.82 15.16 1.02
CA ARG A 28 24.11 13.74 1.14
C ARG A 28 22.88 13.02 1.67
N ALA A 29 22.37 12.05 0.89
CA ALA A 29 21.39 11.06 1.34
C ALA A 29 22.04 9.68 1.19
N GLN A 30 22.18 8.94 2.30
CA GLN A 30 22.92 7.67 2.33
C GLN A 30 24.33 7.83 1.71
N ASP A 31 24.61 7.11 0.62
CA ASP A 31 25.89 7.10 -0.08
C ASP A 31 25.93 8.03 -1.30
N ASP A 32 24.82 8.71 -1.61
CA ASP A 32 24.71 9.53 -2.81
C ASP A 32 24.73 11.03 -2.48
N LEU A 33 25.47 11.77 -3.31
CA LEU A 33 25.65 13.21 -3.25
C LEU A 33 24.89 13.89 -4.38
N TYR A 34 24.10 14.90 -4.02
CA TYR A 34 23.23 15.65 -4.91
C TYR A 34 23.65 17.11 -4.90
N LYS A 35 24.10 17.64 -6.04
CA LYS A 35 24.42 19.07 -6.20
C LYS A 35 23.23 19.76 -6.86
N VAL A 36 22.50 20.57 -6.08
CA VAL A 36 21.16 21.08 -6.45
C VAL A 36 20.96 22.55 -6.03
N HIS A 37 19.80 23.13 -6.34
CA HIS A 37 19.45 24.51 -6.02
C HIS A 37 18.91 24.68 -4.60
N ARG A 38 19.66 25.41 -3.75
CA ARG A 38 19.28 25.72 -2.36
C ARG A 38 17.92 26.43 -2.29
N SER A 39 17.72 27.43 -3.15
CA SER A 39 16.51 28.26 -3.15
C SER A 39 15.25 27.43 -3.40
N LEU A 40 15.32 26.43 -4.28
CA LEU A 40 14.21 25.52 -4.58
C LEU A 40 13.86 24.68 -3.36
N LEU A 41 14.85 24.04 -2.72
CA LEU A 41 14.60 23.20 -1.56
C LEU A 41 14.08 23.99 -0.36
N HIS A 42 14.70 25.13 -0.04
CA HIS A 42 14.33 25.97 1.11
C HIS A 42 12.94 26.59 0.96
N ARG A 43 12.49 26.80 -0.29
CA ARG A 43 11.14 27.29 -0.57
C ARG A 43 10.07 26.30 -0.12
N HIS A 44 10.35 25.00 -0.21
CA HIS A 44 9.36 23.95 0.03
C HIS A 44 9.57 23.14 1.31
N SER A 45 10.79 23.14 1.88
CA SER A 45 11.12 22.47 3.14
C SER A 45 11.86 23.39 4.11
N LYS A 46 11.22 23.63 5.26
CA LYS A 46 11.87 24.30 6.40
C LYS A 46 12.88 23.40 7.09
N THR A 47 12.65 22.08 7.09
CA THR A 47 13.54 21.09 7.71
C THR A 47 14.92 21.14 7.06
N LEU A 48 14.99 21.12 5.72
CA LEU A 48 16.27 21.22 5.01
C LEU A 48 16.97 22.56 5.25
N ALA A 49 16.21 23.66 5.34
CA ALA A 49 16.79 24.96 5.66
C ALA A 49 17.41 25.00 7.06
N SER A 50 16.77 24.37 8.05
CA SER A 50 17.30 24.22 9.42
C SER A 50 18.48 23.27 9.49
N LEU A 51 18.43 22.13 8.77
CA LEU A 51 19.53 21.16 8.71
C LEU A 51 20.80 21.80 8.17
N GLN A 52 20.71 22.64 7.14
CA GLN A 52 21.88 23.36 6.64
C GLN A 52 22.49 24.26 7.72
N ALA A 53 21.67 25.04 8.44
CA ALA A 53 22.18 25.94 9.47
C ALA A 53 22.94 25.19 10.58
N LEU A 54 22.43 24.04 11.01
CA LEU A 54 23.07 23.18 12.01
C LEU A 54 24.40 22.59 11.50
N ASN A 55 24.44 22.15 10.24
CA ASN A 55 25.67 21.64 9.63
C ASN A 55 26.76 22.73 9.54
N SER A 56 26.39 23.98 9.24
CA SER A 56 27.33 25.11 9.14
C SER A 56 28.02 25.46 10.47
N GLU A 57 27.43 25.09 11.61
CA GLU A 57 27.93 25.30 12.96
C GLU A 57 28.87 24.18 13.45
N SER A 58 28.91 23.05 12.74
CA SER A 58 29.75 21.89 13.11
C SER A 58 31.24 22.10 12.78
N VAL A 59 32.13 21.58 13.63
CA VAL A 59 33.59 21.67 13.47
C VAL A 59 34.05 20.52 12.56
N GLY A 60 34.47 20.86 11.34
CA GLY A 60 34.91 19.88 10.32
C GLY A 60 33.98 19.87 9.12
N ARG A 61 34.01 20.95 8.32
CA ARG A 61 33.15 21.10 7.15
C ARG A 61 33.64 20.20 6.02
N ASP A 62 32.86 19.18 5.71
CA ASP A 62 33.03 18.47 4.44
C ASP A 62 32.62 19.40 3.30
N THR A 63 33.53 19.56 2.35
CA THR A 63 33.29 20.35 1.14
C THR A 63 33.54 19.50 -0.09
N VAL A 64 32.65 19.63 -1.07
CA VAL A 64 32.78 18.98 -2.38
C VAL A 64 32.60 20.06 -3.43
N ASP A 65 33.56 20.16 -4.35
CA ASP A 65 33.63 21.21 -5.38
C ASP A 65 33.52 22.63 -4.79
N GLY A 66 34.07 22.84 -3.58
CA GLY A 66 34.04 24.12 -2.86
C GLY A 66 32.69 24.47 -2.22
N LEU A 67 31.70 23.58 -2.30
CA LEU A 67 30.39 23.72 -1.67
C LEU A 67 30.32 22.91 -0.38
N GLU A 68 29.61 23.45 0.61
CA GLU A 68 29.29 22.75 1.85
C GLU A 68 28.39 21.54 1.57
N VAL A 69 28.76 20.39 2.13
CA VAL A 69 27.94 19.18 2.11
C VAL A 69 27.02 19.19 3.33
N VAL A 70 25.71 19.20 3.08
CA VAL A 70 24.69 19.06 4.11
C VAL A 70 24.30 17.59 4.22
N HIS A 71 24.60 16.98 5.36
CA HIS A 71 24.21 15.61 5.66
C HIS A 71 22.74 15.55 6.05
N ILE A 72 21.93 14.75 5.34
CA ILE A 72 20.60 14.36 5.80
C ILE A 72 20.81 13.28 6.87
N PRO A 73 20.40 13.50 8.13
CA PRO A 73 20.63 12.54 9.20
C PRO A 73 20.01 11.17 8.90
N ASP A 74 20.74 10.09 9.20
CA ASP A 74 20.31 8.72 8.93
C ASP A 74 19.03 8.37 9.70
N GLU A 75 18.80 9.02 10.85
CA GLU A 75 17.60 8.86 11.68
C GLU A 75 16.32 9.32 10.98
N LEU A 76 16.44 10.16 9.94
CA LEU A 76 15.29 10.53 9.10
C LEU A 76 14.90 9.40 8.13
N GLY A 77 15.74 8.38 7.94
CA GLY A 77 15.43 7.21 7.12
C GLY A 77 15.20 7.53 5.63
N VAL A 78 15.79 8.61 5.12
CA VAL A 78 15.62 9.05 3.73
C VAL A 78 16.49 8.18 2.82
N ARG A 79 15.85 7.38 1.96
CA ARG A 79 16.53 6.56 0.96
C ARG A 79 16.94 7.40 -0.24
N SER A 80 18.07 7.08 -0.87
CA SER A 80 18.54 7.77 -2.09
C SER A 80 17.46 7.82 -3.18
N GLY A 81 16.85 6.68 -3.50
CA GLY A 81 15.79 6.62 -4.53
C GLY A 81 14.53 7.43 -4.17
N ASP A 82 14.18 7.52 -2.88
CA ASP A 82 13.05 8.34 -2.45
C ASP A 82 13.37 9.84 -2.59
N PHE A 83 14.61 10.23 -2.27
CA PHE A 83 15.08 11.60 -2.46
C PHE A 83 15.20 11.97 -3.94
N GLU A 84 15.70 11.05 -4.79
CA GLU A 84 15.75 11.22 -6.24
C GLU A 84 14.34 11.46 -6.81
N ALA A 85 13.36 10.62 -6.48
CA ALA A 85 11.98 10.79 -6.94
C ALA A 85 11.38 12.15 -6.52
N LEU A 86 11.70 12.61 -5.31
CA LEU A 86 11.31 13.94 -4.83
C LEU A 86 11.96 15.07 -5.64
N LEU A 87 13.24 14.95 -5.95
CA LEU A 87 13.95 15.93 -6.79
C LEU A 87 13.38 15.96 -8.21
N GLU A 88 13.16 14.82 -8.84
CA GLU A 88 12.54 14.74 -10.15
C GLU A 88 11.14 15.38 -10.19
N HIS A 89 10.38 15.29 -9.09
CA HIS A 89 9.11 16.01 -8.97
C HIS A 89 9.33 17.54 -8.88
N LEU A 90 10.29 17.98 -8.07
CA LEU A 90 10.61 19.39 -7.86
C LEU A 90 11.15 20.10 -9.10
N TYR A 91 11.96 19.40 -9.90
CA TYR A 91 12.51 19.90 -11.17
C TYR A 91 11.58 19.67 -12.37
N HIS A 92 10.40 19.07 -12.14
CA HIS A 92 9.41 18.76 -13.17
C HIS A 92 9.87 17.76 -14.24
N ASP A 93 10.92 16.97 -13.96
CA ASP A 93 11.40 15.90 -14.84
C ASP A 93 10.39 14.75 -14.92
N ALA A 94 9.75 14.45 -13.78
CA ALA A 94 8.70 13.44 -13.68
C ALA A 94 7.66 13.86 -12.62
N PRO A 95 6.58 14.54 -13.02
CA PRO A 95 5.57 15.03 -12.09
C PRO A 95 4.73 13.90 -11.46
N LEU A 96 4.02 14.21 -10.38
CA LEU A 96 3.00 13.32 -9.80
C LEU A 96 1.66 13.58 -10.50
N ASP A 97 1.52 13.08 -11.72
CA ASP A 97 0.29 13.17 -12.52
C ASP A 97 -0.45 11.81 -12.56
N VAL A 98 -1.40 11.69 -13.49
CA VAL A 98 -2.24 10.49 -13.63
C VAL A 98 -1.48 9.25 -14.08
N GLU A 99 -0.36 9.43 -14.79
CA GLU A 99 0.46 8.36 -15.36
C GLU A 99 1.58 7.91 -14.41
N ALA A 100 1.82 8.65 -13.32
CA ALA A 100 2.82 8.28 -12.33
C ALA A 100 2.48 6.92 -11.69
N ASP A 101 3.44 6.01 -11.70
CA ASP A 101 3.32 4.69 -11.07
C ASP A 101 3.29 4.77 -9.54
N PHE A 102 2.86 3.67 -8.91
CA PHE A 102 2.75 3.59 -7.46
C PHE A 102 4.11 3.75 -6.76
N ALA A 103 5.17 3.13 -7.27
CA ALA A 103 6.50 3.17 -6.66
C ALA A 103 7.03 4.60 -6.53
N ARG A 104 6.85 5.41 -7.58
CA ARG A 104 7.17 6.84 -7.58
C ARG A 104 6.33 7.60 -6.57
N ILE A 105 5.02 7.40 -6.57
CA ILE A 105 4.12 8.10 -5.66
C ILE A 105 4.48 7.78 -4.21
N ALA A 106 4.74 6.51 -3.89
CA ALA A 106 5.17 6.03 -2.58
C ALA A 106 6.51 6.65 -2.16
N ALA A 107 7.49 6.68 -3.05
CA ALA A 107 8.80 7.29 -2.84
C ALA A 107 8.68 8.79 -2.48
N VAL A 108 7.92 9.55 -3.27
CA VAL A 108 7.68 10.97 -2.99
C VAL A 108 6.87 11.15 -1.70
N PHE A 109 5.88 10.29 -1.44
CA PHE A 109 5.05 10.36 -0.24
C PHE A 109 5.89 10.21 1.05
N ARG A 110 6.82 9.23 1.08
CA ARG A 110 7.78 9.05 2.18
C ARG A 110 8.69 10.27 2.36
N ALA A 111 9.45 10.62 1.31
CA ALA A 111 10.46 11.69 1.35
C ALA A 111 9.88 13.05 1.74
N SER A 112 8.68 13.36 1.25
CA SER A 112 7.99 14.63 1.52
C SER A 112 7.31 14.69 2.89
N SER A 113 7.21 13.57 3.61
CA SER A 113 6.49 13.51 4.89
C SER A 113 7.11 14.40 5.97
N LYS A 114 6.30 14.75 6.97
CA LYS A 114 6.76 15.52 8.14
C LYS A 114 7.86 14.80 8.94
N GLN A 115 7.86 13.47 8.93
CA GLN A 115 8.82 12.63 9.64
C GLN A 115 10.19 12.62 8.95
N GLN A 116 10.23 12.92 7.64
CA GLN A 116 11.44 12.98 6.82
C GLN A 116 11.79 14.43 6.46
N LEU A 117 11.78 14.78 5.16
CA LEU A 117 12.26 16.08 4.70
C LEU A 117 11.20 17.18 4.77
N ASN A 118 9.96 16.86 5.14
CA ASN A 118 8.87 17.81 5.40
C ASN A 118 8.65 18.83 4.26
N PHE A 119 8.01 18.35 3.19
CA PHE A 119 7.52 19.12 2.06
C PHE A 119 5.98 19.08 2.03
N PRO A 120 5.27 19.88 2.86
CA PRO A 120 3.84 19.67 3.13
C PRO A 120 2.94 19.68 1.90
N THR A 121 3.18 20.61 0.96
CA THR A 121 2.38 20.71 -0.27
C THR A 121 2.58 19.51 -1.19
N ILE A 122 3.81 19.00 -1.27
CA ILE A 122 4.14 17.82 -2.09
C ILE A 122 3.58 16.57 -1.42
N HIS A 123 3.69 16.46 -0.09
CA HIS A 123 3.14 15.35 0.67
C HIS A 123 1.61 15.26 0.54
N ALA A 124 0.91 16.40 0.63
CA ALA A 124 -0.53 16.45 0.41
C ALA A 124 -0.92 16.01 -1.02
N ARG A 125 -0.11 16.40 -2.02
CA ARG A 125 -0.32 15.96 -3.41
C ARG A 125 -0.09 14.46 -3.58
N ALA A 126 1.00 13.92 -3.04
CA ALA A 126 1.29 12.49 -3.09
C ALA A 126 0.20 11.67 -2.38
N ARG A 127 -0.27 12.13 -1.21
CA ARG A 127 -1.41 11.54 -0.50
C ARG A 127 -2.65 11.45 -1.39
N SER A 128 -3.05 12.56 -2.01
CA SER A 128 -4.22 12.60 -2.88
C SER A 128 -4.09 11.65 -4.07
N ARG A 129 -2.87 11.42 -4.59
CA ARG A 129 -2.63 10.44 -5.64
C ARG A 129 -2.77 9.00 -5.15
N ILE A 130 -2.24 8.67 -3.97
CA ILE A 130 -2.43 7.33 -3.36
C ILE A 130 -3.93 7.06 -3.13
N GLU A 131 -4.67 8.03 -2.60
CA GLU A 131 -6.11 7.91 -2.36
C GLU A 131 -6.93 7.73 -3.66
N GLN A 132 -6.45 8.25 -4.79
CA GLN A 132 -7.10 8.08 -6.10
C GLN A 132 -6.79 6.72 -6.74
N LEU A 133 -5.65 6.11 -6.41
CA LEU A 133 -5.26 4.80 -6.95
C LEU A 133 -5.95 3.64 -6.24
N ILE A 134 -6.31 3.82 -4.97
CA ILE A 134 -6.82 2.74 -4.13
C ILE A 134 -8.33 2.90 -3.96
N PRO A 135 -9.13 1.92 -4.42
CA PRO A 135 -10.56 1.96 -4.22
C PRO A 135 -10.92 1.94 -2.73
N SER A 136 -11.87 2.78 -2.32
CA SER A 136 -12.34 2.88 -0.93
C SER A 136 -13.71 2.25 -0.69
N ASN A 137 -14.32 1.70 -1.74
CA ASN A 137 -15.66 1.11 -1.67
C ASN A 137 -15.59 -0.43 -1.73
N PRO A 138 -16.57 -1.14 -1.14
CA PRO A 138 -16.59 -2.60 -1.14
C PRO A 138 -16.71 -3.14 -2.56
N GLU A 139 -17.47 -2.51 -3.45
CA GLU A 139 -17.75 -3.01 -4.81
C GLU A 139 -16.50 -3.12 -5.70
N ALA A 140 -15.44 -2.41 -5.37
CA ALA A 140 -14.19 -2.41 -6.11
C ALA A 140 -13.26 -3.54 -5.65
N PHE A 141 -13.74 -4.79 -5.63
CA PHE A 141 -13.02 -6.04 -5.31
C PHE A 141 -11.74 -6.31 -6.14
N ALA A 142 -11.24 -5.30 -6.86
CA ALA A 142 -9.94 -5.28 -7.47
C ALA A 142 -8.86 -5.40 -6.38
N ARG A 143 -8.07 -6.47 -6.46
CA ARG A 143 -6.76 -6.59 -5.82
C ARG A 143 -5.99 -5.29 -6.03
N ALA A 144 -5.75 -4.55 -4.96
CA ALA A 144 -4.88 -3.38 -5.02
C ALA A 144 -3.46 -3.87 -5.35
N GLN A 145 -2.90 -3.39 -6.47
CA GLN A 145 -1.48 -3.60 -6.73
C GLN A 145 -0.69 -2.90 -5.62
N HIS A 146 0.34 -3.57 -5.09
CA HIS A 146 1.14 -3.06 -3.97
C HIS A 146 0.36 -2.85 -2.65
N ALA A 147 -0.68 -3.66 -2.40
CA ALA A 147 -1.53 -3.53 -1.20
C ALA A 147 -0.75 -3.47 0.13
N GLU A 148 0.31 -4.27 0.27
CA GLU A 148 1.12 -4.32 1.49
C GLU A 148 1.88 -3.02 1.74
N GLU A 149 2.66 -2.56 0.74
CA GLU A 149 3.37 -1.28 0.83
C GLU A 149 2.39 -0.12 1.01
N ALA A 150 1.25 -0.15 0.32
CA ALA A 150 0.24 0.88 0.48
C ALA A 150 -0.42 0.87 1.87
N LEU A 151 -0.62 -0.32 2.46
CA LEU A 151 -1.14 -0.46 3.82
C LEU A 151 -0.15 0.10 4.84
N ASP A 152 1.13 -0.25 4.71
CA ASP A 152 2.20 0.32 5.54
C ASP A 152 2.18 1.85 5.48
N LEU A 153 2.22 2.43 4.27
CA LEU A 153 2.13 3.89 4.08
C LEU A 153 0.85 4.49 4.67
N ALA A 154 -0.30 3.84 4.49
CA ALA A 154 -1.57 4.33 4.99
C ALA A 154 -1.64 4.31 6.53
N VAL A 155 -0.96 3.38 7.19
CA VAL A 155 -0.84 3.32 8.65
C VAL A 155 0.19 4.34 9.13
N THR A 156 1.41 4.33 8.59
CA THR A 156 2.53 5.20 8.99
C THR A 156 2.21 6.70 8.86
N TYR A 157 1.47 7.08 7.82
CA TYR A 157 1.14 8.47 7.51
C TYR A 157 -0.35 8.82 7.76
N ASP A 158 -1.06 7.95 8.48
CA ASP A 158 -2.46 8.13 8.89
C ASP A 158 -3.38 8.55 7.73
N VAL A 159 -3.59 7.64 6.77
CA VAL A 159 -4.48 7.79 5.62
C VAL A 159 -5.74 6.91 5.82
N PRO A 160 -6.71 7.34 6.64
CA PRO A 160 -7.86 6.51 7.02
C PRO A 160 -8.80 6.16 5.86
N SER A 161 -8.89 7.02 4.84
CA SER A 161 -9.79 6.90 3.68
C SER A 161 -9.63 5.59 2.90
N ILE A 162 -8.43 4.99 2.90
CA ILE A 162 -8.08 3.80 2.11
C ILE A 162 -7.68 2.60 2.99
N ARG A 163 -7.51 2.81 4.30
CA ARG A 163 -6.92 1.82 5.21
C ARG A 163 -7.77 0.56 5.33
N LYS A 164 -9.09 0.73 5.43
CA LYS A 164 -10.06 -0.37 5.52
C LYS A 164 -9.98 -1.29 4.30
N ALA A 165 -9.96 -0.71 3.10
CA ALA A 165 -9.84 -1.45 1.85
C ALA A 165 -8.50 -2.19 1.75
N LEU A 166 -7.42 -1.54 2.19
CA LEU A 166 -6.10 -2.16 2.20
C LEU A 166 -6.00 -3.30 3.20
N TYR A 167 -6.52 -3.15 4.42
CA TYR A 167 -6.60 -4.25 5.38
C TYR A 167 -7.39 -5.44 4.83
N TYR A 168 -8.54 -5.20 4.19
CA TYR A 168 -9.29 -6.26 3.52
C TYR A 168 -8.43 -6.94 2.45
N SER A 169 -7.84 -6.16 1.55
CA SER A 169 -7.06 -6.69 0.43
C SER A 169 -5.89 -7.53 0.90
N VAL A 170 -5.14 -7.07 1.91
CA VAL A 170 -3.98 -7.80 2.45
C VAL A 170 -4.42 -9.06 3.20
N ALA A 171 -5.42 -8.95 4.08
CA ALA A 171 -5.88 -10.09 4.88
C ALA A 171 -6.46 -11.25 4.03
N THR A 172 -7.07 -10.93 2.88
CA THR A 172 -7.78 -11.93 2.04
C THR A 172 -6.99 -12.41 0.82
N HIS A 173 -5.85 -11.76 0.52
CA HIS A 173 -4.97 -12.08 -0.61
C HIS A 173 -3.49 -12.12 -0.19
N PRO A 174 -3.09 -13.07 0.67
CA PRO A 174 -1.70 -13.21 1.09
C PRO A 174 -0.76 -13.46 -0.11
N HIS A 175 0.48 -12.99 0.01
CA HIS A 175 1.50 -13.05 -1.03
C HIS A 175 1.79 -14.52 -1.43
N PRO A 176 2.04 -14.84 -2.71
CA PRO A 176 2.48 -16.17 -3.15
C PRO A 176 3.76 -16.72 -2.46
N SER A 177 4.44 -15.94 -1.62
CA SER A 177 5.60 -16.37 -0.82
C SER A 177 5.23 -17.39 0.27
N ASP A 178 3.94 -17.51 0.60
CA ASP A 178 3.41 -18.56 1.48
C ASP A 178 3.30 -19.93 0.78
N VAL A 179 3.61 -19.98 -0.53
CA VAL A 179 3.81 -21.23 -1.27
C VAL A 179 5.32 -21.43 -1.44
N PRO A 180 5.91 -22.55 -0.97
CA PRO A 180 7.35 -22.78 -1.08
C PRO A 180 7.74 -23.07 -2.54
N GLU A 181 7.98 -22.03 -3.33
CA GLU A 181 8.66 -22.14 -4.62
C GLU A 181 10.19 -22.10 -4.46
N PRO A 182 10.95 -22.84 -5.29
CA PRO A 182 12.41 -22.81 -5.23
C PRO A 182 12.91 -21.45 -5.74
N GLN A 183 13.50 -20.66 -4.83
CA GLN A 183 14.07 -19.34 -5.13
C GLN A 183 15.15 -19.45 -6.21
N ALA A 184 14.89 -18.84 -7.37
CA ALA A 184 15.90 -18.54 -8.38
C ALA A 184 16.00 -17.01 -8.53
N ASP A 185 17.11 -16.49 -7.98
CA ASP A 185 17.83 -15.29 -8.37
C ASP A 185 17.15 -13.91 -8.21
N GLY A 186 17.76 -13.07 -7.36
CA GLY A 186 17.61 -11.60 -7.41
C GLY A 186 16.41 -10.97 -6.67
N THR A 187 15.92 -11.57 -5.59
CA THR A 187 14.76 -11.05 -4.84
C THR A 187 14.99 -9.62 -4.34
N VAL A 188 14.26 -8.67 -4.92
CA VAL A 188 13.98 -7.38 -4.29
C VAL A 188 13.25 -7.72 -2.99
N SER A 189 13.91 -7.55 -1.84
CA SER A 189 13.27 -7.69 -0.54
C SER A 189 12.16 -6.64 -0.45
N HIS A 190 10.92 -7.04 -0.71
CA HIS A 190 9.76 -6.27 -0.29
C HIS A 190 9.87 -6.10 1.23
N PRO A 191 9.67 -4.89 1.77
CA PRO A 191 9.62 -4.74 3.22
C PRO A 191 8.50 -5.64 3.73
N GLU A 192 8.85 -6.64 4.54
CA GLU A 192 7.86 -7.39 5.31
C GLU A 192 7.00 -6.38 6.07
N LEU A 193 5.68 -6.51 5.97
CA LEU A 193 4.73 -5.68 6.71
C LEU A 193 5.16 -5.60 8.18
N ALA A 194 4.99 -4.43 8.79
CA ALA A 194 5.27 -4.28 10.21
C ALA A 194 4.51 -5.36 11.02
N PRO A 195 5.13 -6.01 12.02
CA PRO A 195 4.54 -7.18 12.69
C PRO A 195 3.16 -6.93 13.29
N ASP A 196 2.90 -5.70 13.75
CA ASP A 196 1.61 -5.24 14.25
C ASP A 196 0.55 -5.13 13.15
N ILE A 197 0.93 -4.67 11.96
CA ILE A 197 0.04 -4.64 10.78
C ILE A 197 -0.28 -6.06 10.32
N SER A 198 0.72 -6.95 10.27
CA SER A 198 0.53 -8.35 9.91
C SER A 198 -0.42 -9.05 10.89
N ALA A 199 -0.15 -8.94 12.20
CA ALA A 199 -1.01 -9.52 13.22
C ALA A 199 -2.46 -8.98 13.16
N ARG A 200 -2.63 -7.70 12.77
CA ARG A 200 -3.97 -7.13 12.57
C ARG A 200 -4.68 -7.72 11.36
N CYS A 201 -3.95 -8.03 10.28
CA CYS A 201 -4.51 -8.71 9.11
C CYS A 201 -4.95 -10.14 9.44
N ASP A 202 -4.17 -10.87 10.24
CA ASP A 202 -4.53 -12.23 10.68
C ASP A 202 -5.81 -12.23 11.52
N VAL A 203 -5.90 -11.33 12.51
CA VAL A 203 -7.10 -11.18 13.34
C VAL A 203 -8.32 -10.79 12.49
N LEU A 204 -8.14 -9.91 11.52
CA LEU A 204 -9.23 -9.53 10.60
C LEU A 204 -9.68 -10.73 9.77
N LEU A 205 -8.75 -11.53 9.24
CA LEU A 205 -9.08 -12.73 8.47
C LEU A 205 -9.87 -13.73 9.31
N ASP A 206 -9.46 -13.99 10.56
CA ASP A 206 -10.20 -14.86 11.48
C ASP A 206 -11.64 -14.37 11.71
N GLN A 207 -11.82 -13.05 11.88
CA GLN A 207 -13.14 -12.45 12.06
C GLN A 207 -14.01 -12.54 10.80
N LEU A 208 -13.42 -12.32 9.62
CA LEU A 208 -14.08 -12.48 8.33
C LEU A 208 -14.55 -13.94 8.14
N ILE A 209 -13.67 -14.91 8.39
CA ILE A 209 -13.99 -16.34 8.27
C ILE A 209 -15.08 -16.72 9.28
N ALA A 210 -14.95 -16.32 10.54
CA ALA A 210 -15.92 -16.64 11.58
C ALA A 210 -17.32 -16.09 11.25
N HIS A 211 -17.39 -14.89 10.69
CA HIS A 211 -18.65 -14.27 10.28
C HIS A 211 -19.23 -14.90 9.00
N PHE A 212 -18.39 -15.20 8.01
CA PHE A 212 -18.85 -15.66 6.70
C PHE A 212 -19.14 -17.16 6.63
N THR A 213 -18.48 -17.98 7.43
CA THR A 213 -18.71 -19.44 7.50
C THR A 213 -20.21 -19.79 7.60
N PRO A 214 -20.99 -19.27 8.57
CA PRO A 214 -22.41 -19.60 8.64
C PRO A 214 -23.21 -19.10 7.43
N ILE A 215 -22.82 -17.98 6.81
CA ILE A 215 -23.46 -17.44 5.59
C ILE A 215 -23.23 -18.40 4.41
N LEU A 216 -22.01 -18.90 4.25
CA LEU A 216 -21.64 -19.78 3.14
C LEU A 216 -22.23 -21.20 3.28
N PHE A 217 -22.18 -21.77 4.49
CA PHE A 217 -22.58 -23.17 4.72
C PHE A 217 -24.05 -23.35 5.10
N THR A 218 -24.80 -22.27 5.29
CA THR A 218 -26.25 -22.33 5.42
C THR A 218 -26.89 -22.18 4.04
N VAL A 219 -27.63 -23.20 3.60
CA VAL A 219 -28.37 -23.14 2.35
C VAL A 219 -29.35 -21.97 2.37
N ALA A 220 -29.29 -21.10 1.37
CA ALA A 220 -30.21 -19.98 1.22
C ALA A 220 -31.65 -20.46 0.98
N THR A 221 -32.62 -19.75 1.55
CA THR A 221 -34.06 -20.05 1.39
C THR A 221 -34.75 -18.95 0.57
N ALA A 222 -35.66 -19.31 -0.33
CA ALA A 222 -36.40 -18.34 -1.15
C ALA A 222 -37.83 -18.13 -0.64
N GLY A 223 -38.49 -17.07 -1.12
CA GLY A 223 -39.90 -16.78 -0.80
C GLY A 223 -40.89 -17.85 -1.31
N HIS A 224 -40.47 -18.65 -2.30
CA HIS A 224 -41.25 -19.76 -2.86
C HIS A 224 -40.59 -21.11 -2.55
N MET A 225 -41.37 -22.10 -2.09
CA MET A 225 -40.87 -23.44 -1.76
C MET A 225 -40.12 -24.10 -2.91
N ALA A 226 -40.65 -24.04 -4.14
CA ALA A 226 -39.99 -24.59 -5.32
C ALA A 226 -38.62 -23.92 -5.60
N CYS A 227 -38.50 -22.61 -5.34
CA CYS A 227 -37.22 -21.91 -5.48
C CYS A 227 -36.24 -22.28 -4.35
N THR A 228 -36.74 -22.55 -3.15
CA THR A 228 -35.93 -23.08 -2.03
C THR A 228 -35.39 -24.46 -2.35
N ASP A 229 -36.19 -25.33 -2.99
CA ASP A 229 -35.72 -26.66 -3.41
C ASP A 229 -34.59 -26.55 -4.44
N VAL A 230 -34.70 -25.61 -5.40
CA VAL A 230 -33.63 -25.36 -6.37
C VAL A 230 -32.37 -24.84 -5.67
N LEU A 231 -32.49 -23.88 -4.75
CA LEU A 231 -31.35 -23.41 -3.96
C LEU A 231 -30.71 -24.57 -3.19
N ALA A 232 -31.49 -25.42 -2.52
CA ALA A 232 -30.97 -26.56 -1.78
C ALA A 232 -30.22 -27.58 -2.66
N GLU A 233 -30.73 -27.85 -3.86
CA GLU A 233 -30.06 -28.74 -4.82
C GLU A 233 -28.77 -28.14 -5.38
N LYS A 234 -28.77 -26.83 -5.67
CA LYS A 234 -27.69 -26.16 -6.40
C LYS A 234 -26.63 -25.53 -5.51
N TRP A 235 -26.91 -25.30 -4.22
CA TRP A 235 -26.01 -24.60 -3.31
C TRP A 235 -24.66 -25.30 -3.16
N MET A 236 -24.67 -26.61 -2.93
CA MET A 236 -23.42 -27.38 -2.78
C MET A 236 -22.53 -27.30 -4.02
N PRO A 237 -22.99 -27.66 -5.24
CA PRO A 237 -22.12 -27.66 -6.41
C PRO A 237 -21.78 -26.26 -6.95
N LEU A 238 -22.66 -25.27 -6.83
CA LEU A 238 -22.42 -23.94 -7.42
C LEU A 238 -21.76 -22.95 -6.47
N VAL A 239 -22.02 -23.07 -5.16
CA VAL A 239 -21.58 -22.10 -4.15
C VAL A 239 -20.48 -22.69 -3.27
N ILE A 240 -20.79 -23.76 -2.53
CA ILE A 240 -19.84 -24.30 -1.55
C ILE A 240 -18.60 -24.87 -2.24
N GLN A 241 -18.76 -25.74 -3.24
CA GLN A 241 -17.63 -26.36 -3.91
C GLN A 241 -16.72 -25.31 -4.57
N THR A 242 -17.30 -24.36 -5.29
CA THR A 242 -16.55 -23.24 -5.92
C THR A 242 -15.73 -22.46 -4.89
N ALA A 243 -16.33 -22.12 -3.73
CA ALA A 243 -15.64 -21.38 -2.68
C ALA A 243 -14.54 -22.20 -1.99
N LEU A 244 -14.67 -23.53 -1.92
CA LEU A 244 -13.59 -24.38 -1.42
C LEU A 244 -12.42 -24.48 -2.42
N ASP A 245 -12.72 -24.52 -3.72
CA ASP A 245 -11.72 -24.66 -4.77
C ASP A 245 -10.84 -23.41 -4.95
N ASP A 246 -11.36 -22.22 -4.64
CA ASP A 246 -10.68 -20.94 -4.88
C ASP A 246 -10.39 -20.09 -3.63
N ASN A 247 -10.46 -20.72 -2.46
CA ASN A 247 -10.29 -20.07 -1.16
C ASN A 247 -11.32 -18.95 -0.90
N GLY A 248 -12.52 -19.08 -1.46
CA GLY A 248 -13.64 -18.16 -1.31
C GLY A 248 -14.12 -17.98 0.14
N LEU A 249 -13.88 -18.95 1.02
CA LEU A 249 -14.18 -18.80 2.46
C LEU A 249 -13.40 -17.62 3.07
N CYS A 250 -12.17 -17.39 2.60
CA CYS A 250 -11.31 -16.28 3.05
C CYS A 250 -11.62 -14.97 2.30
N ARG A 251 -12.52 -14.99 1.31
CA ARG A 251 -12.84 -13.87 0.41
C ARG A 251 -14.35 -13.66 0.38
N PRO A 252 -14.95 -13.22 1.49
CA PRO A 252 -16.40 -13.18 1.65
C PRO A 252 -17.07 -12.28 0.61
N LEU A 253 -16.50 -11.10 0.34
CA LEU A 253 -17.15 -10.15 -0.55
C LEU A 253 -17.08 -10.59 -2.02
N GLU A 254 -15.94 -11.15 -2.45
CA GLU A 254 -15.77 -11.76 -3.77
C GLU A 254 -16.65 -12.99 -3.94
N THR A 255 -16.79 -13.81 -2.89
CA THR A 255 -17.66 -14.98 -2.93
C THR A 255 -19.12 -14.58 -3.06
N LEU A 256 -19.59 -13.58 -2.30
CA LEU A 256 -20.93 -13.03 -2.46
C LEU A 256 -21.14 -12.45 -3.87
N GLU A 257 -20.15 -11.76 -4.44
CA GLU A 257 -20.23 -11.25 -5.82
C GLU A 257 -20.44 -12.38 -6.82
N ARG A 258 -19.70 -13.48 -6.67
CA ARG A 258 -19.84 -14.66 -7.52
C ARG A 258 -21.20 -15.33 -7.37
N ILE A 259 -21.69 -15.46 -6.14
CA ILE A 259 -23.04 -16.00 -5.87
C ILE A 259 -24.11 -15.15 -6.58
N ILE A 260 -23.98 -13.83 -6.51
CA ILE A 260 -24.91 -12.88 -7.16
C ILE A 260 -24.85 -12.98 -8.70
N ALA A 261 -23.66 -13.23 -9.24
CA ALA A 261 -23.41 -13.35 -10.68
C ALA A 261 -23.90 -14.68 -11.31
N ILE A 262 -24.23 -15.69 -10.50
CA ILE A 262 -24.84 -16.93 -11.01
C ILE A 262 -26.17 -16.62 -11.71
N ASP A 263 -26.40 -17.27 -12.86
CA ASP A 263 -27.66 -17.18 -13.61
C ASP A 263 -28.72 -18.08 -12.96
N TRP A 264 -29.22 -17.64 -11.81
CA TRP A 264 -30.19 -18.41 -11.02
C TRP A 264 -31.52 -18.65 -11.74
N GLU A 265 -31.92 -17.78 -12.68
CA GLU A 265 -33.12 -18.01 -13.48
C GLU A 265 -32.95 -19.23 -14.39
N LYS A 266 -31.77 -19.39 -14.99
CA LYS A 266 -31.42 -20.57 -15.78
C LYS A 266 -31.34 -21.84 -14.93
N GLU A 267 -30.94 -21.73 -13.67
CA GLU A 267 -30.90 -22.86 -12.73
C GLU A 267 -32.29 -23.23 -12.17
N GLY A 268 -33.31 -22.40 -12.37
CA GLY A 268 -34.71 -22.71 -12.05
C GLY A 268 -35.38 -21.81 -11.02
N LEU A 269 -34.72 -20.75 -10.54
CA LEU A 269 -35.38 -19.75 -9.68
C LEU A 269 -36.29 -18.84 -10.52
N CYS A 270 -37.39 -18.38 -9.93
CA CYS A 270 -38.22 -17.35 -10.56
C CYS A 270 -37.56 -15.97 -10.44
N ALA A 271 -37.87 -15.07 -11.39
CA ALA A 271 -37.29 -13.72 -11.45
C ALA A 271 -37.46 -12.90 -10.16
N GLU A 272 -38.59 -13.06 -9.45
CA GLU A 272 -38.83 -12.41 -8.17
C GLU A 272 -37.84 -12.87 -7.09
N CYS A 273 -37.71 -14.19 -6.89
CA CYS A 273 -36.74 -14.73 -5.91
C CYS A 273 -35.30 -14.42 -6.29
N VAL A 274 -34.95 -14.37 -7.58
CA VAL A 274 -33.60 -13.94 -8.01
C VAL A 274 -33.34 -12.49 -7.63
N LYS A 275 -34.30 -11.59 -7.88
CA LYS A 275 -34.18 -10.17 -7.50
C LYS A 275 -34.01 -10.03 -5.99
N ASP A 276 -34.85 -10.69 -5.19
CA ASP A 276 -34.81 -10.61 -3.73
C ASP A 276 -33.48 -11.17 -3.19
N LYS A 277 -33.01 -12.29 -3.72
CA LYS A 277 -31.74 -12.89 -3.28
C LYS A 277 -30.53 -12.04 -3.64
N ARG A 278 -30.52 -11.42 -4.81
CA ARG A 278 -29.46 -10.48 -5.17
C ARG A 278 -29.43 -9.30 -4.19
N GLU A 279 -30.57 -8.75 -3.81
CA GLU A 279 -30.61 -7.67 -2.81
C GLU A 279 -30.14 -8.15 -1.42
N GLU A 280 -30.55 -9.34 -1.00
CA GLU A 280 -30.12 -9.96 0.27
C GLU A 280 -28.59 -10.11 0.31
N TRP A 281 -27.98 -10.74 -0.70
CA TRP A 281 -26.53 -10.93 -0.75
C TRP A 281 -25.75 -9.63 -0.93
N ARG A 282 -26.31 -8.63 -1.63
CA ARG A 282 -25.76 -7.26 -1.64
C ARG A 282 -25.83 -6.62 -0.25
N GLY A 283 -26.90 -6.90 0.50
CA GLY A 283 -27.01 -6.57 1.93
C GLY A 283 -25.89 -7.18 2.74
N GLU A 284 -25.65 -8.48 2.60
CA GLU A 284 -24.56 -9.19 3.29
C GLU A 284 -23.18 -8.60 2.95
N GLN A 285 -22.91 -8.21 1.70
CA GLN A 285 -21.66 -7.53 1.34
C GLN A 285 -21.50 -6.20 2.11
N ARG A 286 -22.58 -5.42 2.23
CA ARG A 286 -22.57 -4.16 2.99
C ARG A 286 -22.39 -4.41 4.48
N ASP A 287 -23.00 -5.47 5.01
CA ASP A 287 -22.92 -5.83 6.43
C ASP A 287 -21.52 -6.32 6.81
N VAL A 288 -20.90 -7.20 6.00
CA VAL A 288 -19.50 -7.61 6.15
C VAL A 288 -18.60 -6.37 6.13
N TRP A 289 -18.79 -5.47 5.15
CA TRP A 289 -18.00 -4.25 5.06
C TRP A 289 -18.21 -3.35 6.29
N ALA A 290 -19.43 -3.14 6.77
CA ALA A 290 -19.70 -2.32 7.94
C ALA A 290 -19.06 -2.88 9.21
N ARG A 291 -19.17 -4.20 9.44
CA ARG A 291 -18.55 -4.88 10.60
C ARG A 291 -17.05 -4.73 10.67
N MET A 292 -16.38 -4.59 9.52
CA MET A 292 -14.94 -4.31 9.51
C MET A 292 -14.55 -3.05 10.27
N ASP A 293 -15.43 -2.03 10.36
CA ASP A 293 -15.14 -0.83 11.14
C ASP A 293 -14.99 -1.14 12.64
N GLU A 294 -15.78 -2.09 13.15
CA GLU A 294 -15.68 -2.59 14.53
C GLU A 294 -14.45 -3.50 14.70
N TRP A 295 -14.22 -4.40 13.74
CA TRP A 295 -13.10 -5.33 13.73
C TRP A 295 -11.73 -4.66 13.60
N LEU A 296 -11.67 -3.49 12.98
CA LEU A 296 -10.46 -2.68 12.81
C LEU A 296 -10.31 -1.56 13.86
N SER A 297 -11.25 -1.45 14.81
CA SER A 297 -11.21 -0.45 15.88
C SER A 297 -10.18 -0.71 16.99
#